data_AF-A0A3S3PP04-F1
#
_entry.id   AF-A0A3S3PP04-F1
#
_cell.length_a   1.000
_cell.length_b   1.000
_cell.length_c   1.000
_cell.angle_alpha   90.00
_cell.angle_beta   90.00
_cell.angle_gamma   90.00
#
_symmetry.space_group_name_H-M   'P 1'
#
loop_
_entity.id
_entity.type
_entity.pdbx_description
1 polymer ?
#
loop_
_entity_poly.entity_id
_entity_poly.type
_entity_poly.pdbx_seq_one_letter_code
_entity_poly.pdbx_strand_id
1 'polypeptide(L)'
;MENIQEDRSTILCVSISAAGHVNTVLGIANELKQRNHRVVFVTDKRCKGKFEKFGIEEELYDENEIVGKRESDFLSDAFSESLTEVLRKPIIERLASLFNIIKSFVELSNALYETHVEIVSRVKPNIIIVDSLVPFPGLLTANKPIIFVCSTSPLIAIDDDRLPPFALGLPLEDKRESEKQRKVLIEYRKPLWLEINKKLEEYNLPALREYRLQHVSTNLNVYVYPKPLMDDYLRLCPLGDEWFGLDHSIRPSEEKFQLPPNFKNEGEKLIYLSLVGLMSRLVKFLAKCKHKIIVVTGQNHAKYELAENMWGAPFLPQLQILPLVDLVITHGGNNTFIESLYFGKPMIIFPLLADQPDNAQRA
;
A
#
# COMPACT_ATOMS: atom_id res chain seq x y z
N MET A 1 -8.63 -23.95 29.99
CA MET A 1 -7.93 -23.60 28.73
C MET A 1 -8.23 -24.74 27.78
N GLU A 2 -9.31 -24.63 27.02
CA GLU A 2 -9.63 -25.62 26.00
C GLU A 2 -8.56 -25.57 24.92
N ASN A 3 -7.96 -26.72 24.67
CA ASN A 3 -7.02 -26.95 23.59
C ASN A 3 -7.85 -26.92 22.31
N ILE A 4 -8.05 -25.72 21.74
CA ILE A 4 -8.53 -25.59 20.36
C ILE A 4 -7.38 -26.16 19.53
N GLN A 5 -7.54 -27.41 19.12
CA GLN A 5 -6.73 -28.00 18.08
C GLN A 5 -7.07 -27.19 16.82
N GLU A 6 -6.33 -26.11 16.56
CA GLU A 6 -6.59 -25.21 15.43
C GLU A 6 -6.53 -26.04 14.15
N ASP A 7 -7.70 -26.28 13.55
CA ASP A 7 -7.81 -26.96 12.27
C ASP A 7 -6.97 -26.19 11.24
N ARG A 8 -6.03 -26.90 10.61
CA ARG A 8 -5.14 -26.33 9.61
C ARG A 8 -5.94 -25.89 8.39
N SER A 9 -6.21 -24.59 8.29
CA SER A 9 -6.83 -23.98 7.11
C SER A 9 -5.82 -23.76 5.97
N THR A 10 -6.29 -23.85 4.73
CA THR A 10 -5.60 -23.35 3.54
C THR A 10 -6.07 -21.94 3.23
N ILE A 11 -5.12 -21.00 3.20
CA ILE A 11 -5.37 -19.56 3.04
C ILE A 11 -4.71 -19.10 1.75
N LEU A 12 -5.50 -18.51 0.85
CA LEU A 12 -5.01 -17.91 -0.39
C LEU A 12 -4.87 -16.40 -0.18
N CYS A 13 -3.64 -15.90 -0.28
CA CYS A 13 -3.32 -14.48 -0.17
C CYS A 13 -3.12 -13.89 -1.56
N VAL A 14 -3.77 -12.76 -1.84
CA VAL A 14 -3.63 -12.02 -3.11
C VAL A 14 -3.45 -10.54 -2.79
N SER A 15 -2.56 -9.88 -3.51
CA SER A 15 -2.42 -8.42 -3.46
C SER A 15 -2.16 -7.87 -4.84
N ILE A 16 -2.54 -6.62 -5.10
CA ILE A 16 -2.01 -5.93 -6.28
C ILE A 16 -0.47 -5.86 -6.20
N SER A 17 0.21 -5.92 -7.36
CA SER A 17 1.68 -5.96 -7.50
C SER A 17 2.37 -4.62 -7.19
N ALA A 18 2.06 -4.02 -6.04
CA ALA A 18 2.68 -2.83 -5.51
C ALA A 18 3.30 -3.15 -4.15
N ALA A 19 4.52 -2.62 -3.91
CA ALA A 19 5.34 -3.01 -2.77
C ALA A 19 4.64 -2.85 -1.40
N GLY A 20 3.82 -1.80 -1.24
CA GLY A 20 3.04 -1.57 -0.02
C GLY A 20 2.06 -2.71 0.28
N HIS A 21 1.18 -3.00 -0.68
CA HIS A 21 0.17 -4.06 -0.59
C HIS A 21 0.80 -5.44 -0.37
N VAL A 22 1.81 -5.79 -1.19
CA VAL A 22 2.56 -7.05 -1.04
C VAL A 22 3.17 -7.18 0.35
N ASN A 23 3.83 -6.12 0.84
CA ASN A 23 4.44 -6.15 2.15
C ASN A 23 3.38 -6.23 3.26
N THR A 24 2.22 -5.63 3.12
CA THR A 24 1.17 -5.71 4.15
C THR A 24 0.59 -7.10 4.25
N VAL A 25 0.17 -7.68 3.13
CA VAL A 25 -0.38 -9.06 3.10
C VAL A 25 0.68 -10.07 3.53
N LEU A 26 1.95 -9.88 3.16
CA LEU A 26 3.04 -10.74 3.64
C LEU A 26 3.18 -10.73 5.17
N GLY A 27 2.90 -9.59 5.83
CA GLY A 27 2.88 -9.50 7.29
C GLY A 27 1.85 -10.42 7.90
N ILE A 28 0.63 -10.34 7.39
CA ILE A 28 -0.50 -11.16 7.83
C ILE A 28 -0.24 -12.64 7.50
N ALA A 29 0.21 -12.93 6.28
CA ALA A 29 0.52 -14.28 5.81
C ALA A 29 1.58 -14.98 6.67
N ASN A 30 2.63 -14.26 7.09
CA ASN A 30 3.68 -14.80 7.95
C ASN A 30 3.15 -15.21 9.34
N GLU A 31 2.31 -14.39 9.95
CA GLU A 31 1.68 -14.73 11.25
C GLU A 31 0.78 -15.96 11.13
N LEU A 32 -0.02 -16.04 10.07
CA LEU A 32 -0.88 -17.21 9.81
C LEU A 32 -0.06 -18.48 9.55
N LYS A 33 1.08 -18.35 8.87
CA LYS A 33 2.01 -19.46 8.65
C LYS A 33 2.62 -19.96 9.97
N GLN A 34 3.00 -19.06 10.88
CA GLN A 34 3.54 -19.42 12.21
C GLN A 34 2.49 -20.13 13.08
N ARG A 35 1.20 -19.86 12.86
CA ARG A 35 0.06 -20.59 13.46
C ARG A 35 -0.28 -21.89 12.72
N ASN A 36 0.67 -22.44 11.96
CA ASN A 36 0.55 -23.74 11.30
C ASN A 36 -0.54 -23.84 10.21
N HIS A 37 -1.03 -22.71 9.69
CA HIS A 37 -1.88 -22.72 8.49
C HIS A 37 -1.07 -22.97 7.21
N ARG A 38 -1.71 -23.54 6.18
CA ARG A 38 -1.14 -23.59 4.83
C ARG A 38 -1.43 -22.25 4.16
N VAL A 39 -0.39 -21.51 3.79
CA VAL A 39 -0.53 -20.20 3.17
C VAL A 39 0.05 -20.25 1.77
N VAL A 40 -0.74 -19.84 0.78
CA VAL A 40 -0.37 -19.75 -0.63
C VAL A 40 -0.52 -18.29 -1.07
N PHE A 41 0.53 -17.70 -1.61
CA PHE A 41 0.54 -16.33 -2.09
C PHE A 41 0.48 -16.29 -3.62
N VAL A 42 -0.54 -15.66 -4.17
CA VAL A 42 -0.67 -15.43 -5.61
C VAL A 42 0.08 -14.15 -5.97
N THR A 43 1.06 -14.25 -6.87
CA THR A 43 1.93 -13.11 -7.19
C THR A 43 2.46 -13.18 -8.61
N ASP A 44 2.82 -12.03 -9.16
CA ASP A 44 3.54 -11.96 -10.42
C ASP A 44 4.92 -12.65 -10.33
N LYS A 45 5.37 -13.28 -11.43
CA LYS A 45 6.65 -13.98 -11.54
C LYS A 45 7.88 -13.14 -11.18
N ARG A 46 7.83 -11.81 -11.30
CA ARG A 46 8.88 -10.87 -10.86
C ARG A 46 9.12 -10.95 -9.36
N CYS A 47 8.14 -11.39 -8.57
CA CYS A 47 8.24 -11.56 -7.13
C CYS A 47 8.61 -12.99 -6.70
N LYS A 48 8.94 -13.89 -7.64
CA LYS A 48 9.28 -15.28 -7.34
C LYS A 48 10.38 -15.39 -6.27
N GLY A 49 10.16 -16.27 -5.30
CA GLY A 49 11.06 -16.55 -4.18
C GLY A 49 10.99 -15.52 -3.04
N LYS A 50 10.22 -14.44 -3.18
CA LYS A 50 10.07 -13.42 -2.14
C LYS A 50 9.35 -13.98 -0.90
N PHE A 51 8.44 -14.93 -1.10
CA PHE A 51 7.58 -15.53 -0.08
C PHE A 51 8.09 -16.91 0.35
N GLU A 52 8.70 -17.68 -0.56
CA GLU A 52 9.28 -19.00 -0.27
C GLU A 52 10.27 -18.98 0.91
N LYS A 53 11.05 -17.90 1.06
CA LYS A 53 11.99 -17.73 2.19
C LYS A 53 11.32 -17.70 3.57
N PHE A 54 10.01 -17.46 3.63
CA PHE A 54 9.19 -17.51 4.84
C PHE A 54 8.40 -18.83 4.96
N GLY A 55 8.68 -19.82 4.10
CA GLY A 55 7.95 -21.08 4.03
C GLY A 55 6.51 -20.94 3.51
N ILE A 56 6.21 -19.85 2.80
CA ILE A 56 4.92 -19.59 2.16
C ILE A 56 4.98 -20.11 0.72
N GLU A 57 3.95 -20.85 0.29
CA GLU A 57 3.85 -21.37 -1.09
C GLU A 57 3.53 -20.22 -2.06
N GLU A 58 4.03 -20.28 -3.29
CA GLU A 58 3.80 -19.26 -4.32
C GLU A 58 3.01 -19.84 -5.50
N GLU A 59 1.93 -19.16 -5.91
CA GLU A 59 1.25 -19.39 -7.18
C GLU A 59 1.57 -18.21 -8.10
N LEU A 60 2.31 -18.49 -9.16
CA LEU A 60 2.85 -17.47 -10.03
C LEU A 60 1.97 -17.26 -11.26
N TYR A 61 1.82 -16.00 -11.65
CA TYR A 61 1.31 -15.60 -12.96
C TYR A 61 2.25 -14.60 -13.60
N ASP A 62 2.06 -14.30 -14.89
CA ASP A 62 2.85 -13.28 -15.58
C ASP A 62 1.97 -12.13 -16.05
N GLU A 63 2.04 -10.99 -15.38
CA GLU A 63 1.30 -9.80 -15.78
C GLU A 63 1.65 -9.38 -17.21
N ASN A 64 2.91 -9.48 -17.61
CA ASN A 64 3.32 -9.01 -18.93
C ASN A 64 2.77 -9.89 -20.05
N GLU A 65 2.56 -11.19 -19.81
CA GLU A 65 1.91 -12.07 -20.78
C GLU A 65 0.39 -11.82 -20.83
N ILE A 66 -0.23 -11.47 -19.70
CA ILE A 66 -1.68 -11.36 -19.58
C ILE A 66 -2.20 -10.00 -20.08
N VAL A 67 -1.55 -8.90 -19.70
CA VAL A 67 -1.98 -7.53 -20.03
C VAL A 67 -0.97 -6.77 -20.89
N GLY A 68 0.07 -7.45 -21.38
CA GLY A 68 1.19 -6.81 -22.09
C GLY A 68 2.17 -6.13 -21.14
N LYS A 69 3.32 -5.70 -21.66
CA LYS A 69 4.26 -4.86 -20.89
C LYS A 69 3.53 -3.61 -20.42
N ARG A 70 3.27 -3.54 -19.12
CA ARG A 70 2.82 -2.29 -18.50
C ARG A 70 4.03 -1.39 -18.29
N GLU A 71 3.88 -0.12 -18.61
CA GLU A 71 4.77 0.93 -18.09
C GLU A 71 4.73 0.97 -16.55
N SER A 72 3.63 0.48 -15.96
CA SER A 72 3.30 0.53 -14.54
C SER A 72 4.07 -0.45 -13.63
N ASP A 73 5.35 -0.68 -13.87
CA ASP A 73 6.23 -0.86 -12.72
C ASP A 73 6.21 0.50 -11.99
N PHE A 74 5.27 0.73 -11.07
CA PHE A 74 5.18 2.04 -10.38
C PHE A 74 6.46 2.37 -9.61
N LEU A 75 7.30 1.36 -9.34
CA LEU A 75 8.67 1.54 -8.85
C LEU A 75 9.63 2.12 -9.92
N SER A 76 9.39 1.94 -11.22
CA SER A 76 10.13 2.59 -12.31
C SER A 76 9.53 3.93 -12.73
N ASP A 77 8.21 4.06 -12.77
CA ASP A 77 7.51 5.27 -13.25
C ASP A 77 7.48 6.42 -12.24
N ALA A 78 7.78 6.13 -10.97
CA ALA A 78 7.95 7.15 -9.94
C ALA A 78 9.10 8.16 -10.23
N PHE A 79 9.81 7.97 -11.34
CA PHE A 79 11.00 8.71 -11.71
C PHE A 79 11.00 9.20 -13.16
N SER A 80 9.85 9.17 -13.84
CA SER A 80 9.69 9.82 -15.13
C SER A 80 9.62 11.35 -14.98
N GLU A 81 10.03 12.10 -16.02
CA GLU A 81 9.80 13.55 -16.09
C GLU A 81 8.30 13.90 -15.91
N SER A 82 7.42 12.98 -16.35
CA SER A 82 5.97 13.02 -16.18
C SER A 82 5.53 13.11 -14.71
N LEU A 83 6.11 12.30 -13.79
CA LEU A 83 5.74 12.42 -12.37
C LEU A 83 6.12 13.80 -11.80
N THR A 84 7.29 14.34 -12.18
CA THR A 84 7.71 15.67 -11.70
C THR A 84 6.73 16.76 -12.12
N GLU A 85 6.18 16.68 -13.33
CA GLU A 85 5.14 17.62 -13.78
C GLU A 85 3.83 17.43 -13.02
N VAL A 86 3.38 16.19 -12.80
CA VAL A 86 2.18 15.88 -12.01
C VAL A 86 2.32 16.44 -10.58
N LEU A 87 3.49 16.33 -9.96
CA LEU A 87 3.76 16.85 -8.62
C LEU A 87 3.76 18.37 -8.52
N ARG A 88 3.93 19.10 -9.63
CA ARG A 88 3.78 20.56 -9.64
C ARG A 88 2.32 21.00 -9.67
N LYS A 89 1.40 20.09 -10.01
CA LYS A 89 -0.02 20.40 -10.08
C LYS A 89 -0.67 20.34 -8.70
N PRO A 90 -1.74 21.13 -8.45
CA PRO A 90 -2.62 20.97 -7.30
C PRO A 90 -3.10 19.53 -7.15
N ILE A 91 -3.32 19.07 -5.92
CA ILE A 91 -3.72 17.69 -5.61
C ILE A 91 -4.94 17.22 -6.41
N ILE A 92 -5.90 18.13 -6.63
CA ILE A 92 -7.12 17.86 -7.38
C ILE A 92 -6.85 17.51 -8.84
N GLU A 93 -5.83 18.14 -9.45
CA GLU A 93 -5.42 17.85 -10.82
C GLU A 93 -4.60 16.55 -10.92
N ARG A 94 -4.05 16.06 -9.80
CA ARG A 94 -3.38 14.76 -9.74
C ARG A 94 -4.37 13.59 -9.71
N LEU A 95 -5.66 13.84 -9.43
CA LEU A 95 -6.68 12.78 -9.43
C LEU A 95 -6.76 12.05 -10.77
N ALA A 96 -6.64 12.75 -11.90
CA ALA A 96 -6.65 12.08 -13.20
C ALA A 96 -5.57 10.99 -13.30
N SER A 97 -4.37 11.26 -12.80
CA SER A 97 -3.29 10.26 -12.72
C SER A 97 -3.65 9.12 -11.78
N LEU A 98 -4.20 9.39 -10.60
CA LEU A 98 -4.64 8.36 -9.66
C LEU A 98 -5.69 7.42 -10.28
N PHE A 99 -6.69 7.97 -10.94
CA PHE A 99 -7.77 7.18 -11.53
C PHE A 99 -7.34 6.40 -12.78
N ASN A 100 -6.34 6.90 -13.52
CA ASN A 100 -5.70 6.10 -14.57
C ASN A 100 -4.98 4.87 -13.99
N ILE A 101 -4.34 5.00 -12.82
CA ILE A 101 -3.73 3.87 -12.13
C ILE A 101 -4.79 2.87 -11.68
N ILE A 102 -5.86 3.36 -11.04
CA ILE A 102 -6.94 2.49 -10.58
C ILE A 102 -7.61 1.78 -11.77
N LYS A 103 -7.79 2.47 -12.90
CA LYS A 103 -8.25 1.86 -14.14
C LYS A 103 -7.35 0.71 -14.58
N SER A 104 -6.03 0.89 -14.53
CA SER A 104 -5.10 -0.20 -14.83
C SER A 104 -5.29 -1.41 -13.90
N PHE A 105 -5.66 -1.20 -12.62
CA PHE A 105 -6.00 -2.32 -11.74
C PHE A 105 -7.32 -2.99 -12.10
N VAL A 106 -8.33 -2.24 -12.58
CA VAL A 106 -9.57 -2.82 -13.14
C VAL A 106 -9.25 -3.71 -14.35
N GLU A 107 -8.44 -3.22 -15.28
CA GLU A 107 -8.01 -3.98 -16.46
C GLU A 107 -7.25 -5.25 -16.08
N LEU A 108 -6.37 -5.17 -15.07
CA LEU A 108 -5.60 -6.32 -14.58
C LEU A 108 -6.52 -7.35 -13.92
N SER A 109 -7.41 -6.88 -13.05
CA SER A 109 -8.39 -7.72 -12.36
C SER A 109 -9.24 -8.52 -13.34
N ASN A 110 -9.74 -7.86 -14.40
CA ASN A 110 -10.52 -8.51 -15.44
C ASN A 110 -9.70 -9.54 -16.22
N ALA A 111 -8.46 -9.21 -16.59
CA ALA A 111 -7.60 -10.11 -17.35
C ALA A 111 -7.14 -11.33 -16.53
N LEU A 112 -7.05 -11.20 -15.20
CA LEU A 112 -6.72 -12.28 -14.28
C LEU A 112 -7.92 -13.16 -13.89
N TYR A 113 -9.11 -12.96 -14.46
CA TYR A 113 -10.31 -13.71 -14.09
C TYR A 113 -10.09 -15.24 -14.17
N GLU A 114 -9.77 -15.76 -15.35
CA GLU A 114 -9.58 -17.21 -15.56
C GLU A 114 -8.39 -17.74 -14.75
N THR A 115 -7.30 -16.96 -14.68
CA THR A 115 -6.12 -17.34 -13.90
C THR A 115 -6.46 -17.54 -12.43
N HIS A 116 -7.23 -16.62 -11.83
CA HIS A 116 -7.67 -16.76 -10.45
C HIS A 116 -8.64 -17.93 -10.24
N VAL A 117 -9.57 -18.16 -11.17
CA VAL A 117 -10.48 -19.32 -11.11
C VAL A 117 -9.69 -20.62 -11.11
N GLU A 118 -8.71 -20.76 -12.00
CA GLU A 118 -7.84 -21.92 -12.07
C GLU A 118 -7.00 -22.10 -10.79
N ILE A 119 -6.37 -21.04 -10.30
CA ILE A 119 -5.59 -21.08 -9.05
C ILE A 119 -6.46 -21.53 -7.88
N VAL A 120 -7.64 -20.94 -7.72
CA VAL A 120 -8.59 -21.34 -6.67
C VAL A 120 -8.97 -22.81 -6.81
N SER A 121 -9.20 -23.31 -8.03
CA SER A 121 -9.55 -24.71 -8.26
C SER A 121 -8.44 -25.70 -7.88
N ARG A 122 -7.17 -25.31 -8.08
CA ARG A 122 -5.99 -26.10 -7.70
C ARG A 122 -5.70 -26.02 -6.21
N VAL A 123 -5.65 -24.81 -5.65
CA VAL A 123 -5.27 -24.55 -4.26
C VAL A 123 -6.35 -25.00 -3.29
N LYS A 124 -7.63 -24.84 -3.68
CA LYS A 124 -8.83 -25.13 -2.88
C LYS A 124 -8.81 -24.45 -1.49
N PRO A 125 -8.72 -23.11 -1.43
CA PRO A 125 -8.63 -22.41 -0.16
C PRO A 125 -9.91 -22.51 0.67
N ASN A 126 -9.74 -22.51 1.99
CA ASN A 126 -10.81 -22.32 2.97
C ASN A 126 -11.16 -20.82 3.11
N ILE A 127 -10.16 -19.95 3.01
CA ILE A 127 -10.27 -18.49 3.18
C ILE A 127 -9.43 -17.80 2.10
N ILE A 128 -9.92 -16.68 1.58
CA ILE A 128 -9.17 -15.80 0.67
C ILE A 128 -8.90 -14.47 1.40
N ILE A 129 -7.64 -14.05 1.43
CA ILE A 129 -7.23 -12.73 1.91
C ILE A 129 -6.82 -11.92 0.68
N VAL A 130 -7.46 -10.77 0.47
CA VAL A 130 -7.18 -9.92 -0.69
C VAL A 130 -6.94 -8.48 -0.27
N ASP A 131 -5.85 -7.91 -0.76
CA ASP A 131 -5.52 -6.49 -0.63
C ASP A 131 -5.52 -5.85 -2.01
N SER A 132 -6.54 -5.04 -2.29
CA SER A 132 -6.75 -4.48 -3.61
C SER A 132 -7.55 -3.19 -3.55
N LEU A 133 -7.30 -2.33 -4.55
CA LEU A 133 -8.08 -1.13 -4.76
C LEU A 133 -9.40 -1.35 -5.53
N VAL A 134 -9.57 -2.53 -6.12
CA VAL A 134 -10.70 -2.93 -6.97
C VAL A 134 -11.10 -4.39 -6.73
N PRO A 135 -12.33 -4.83 -7.06
CA PRO A 135 -12.72 -6.22 -6.89
C PRO A 135 -11.92 -7.12 -7.84
N PHE A 136 -11.73 -8.37 -7.45
CA PHE A 136 -11.12 -9.41 -8.28
C PHE A 136 -12.16 -10.51 -8.54
N PRO A 137 -12.95 -10.42 -9.64
CA PRO A 137 -14.10 -11.29 -9.86
C PRO A 137 -13.77 -12.78 -9.83
N GLY A 138 -12.61 -13.20 -10.36
CA GLY A 138 -12.19 -14.60 -10.34
C GLY A 138 -11.94 -15.18 -8.94
N LEU A 139 -11.63 -14.32 -7.96
CA LEU A 139 -11.56 -14.72 -6.54
C LEU A 139 -12.95 -14.76 -5.89
N LEU A 140 -13.83 -13.83 -6.27
CA LEU A 140 -15.18 -13.72 -5.70
C LEU A 140 -16.09 -14.87 -6.14
N THR A 141 -15.96 -15.35 -7.38
CA THR A 141 -16.74 -16.50 -7.89
C THR A 141 -16.43 -17.81 -7.16
N ALA A 142 -15.32 -17.88 -6.42
CA ALA A 142 -14.96 -19.01 -5.58
C ALA A 142 -15.98 -19.28 -4.45
N ASN A 143 -16.79 -18.28 -4.09
CA ASN A 143 -17.75 -18.31 -2.98
C ASN A 143 -17.12 -18.84 -1.68
N LYS A 144 -15.93 -18.34 -1.37
CA LYS A 144 -15.20 -18.60 -0.12
C LYS A 144 -15.30 -17.37 0.79
N PRO A 145 -15.21 -17.54 2.12
CA PRO A 145 -15.00 -16.43 3.02
C PRO A 145 -13.84 -15.55 2.55
N ILE A 146 -14.12 -14.27 2.35
CA ILE A 146 -13.13 -13.31 1.85
C ILE A 146 -12.83 -12.27 2.91
N ILE A 147 -11.54 -12.02 3.14
CA ILE A 147 -11.05 -10.98 4.04
C ILE A 147 -10.46 -9.89 3.15
N PHE A 148 -11.08 -8.71 3.14
CA PHE A 148 -10.51 -7.54 2.47
C PHE A 148 -9.52 -6.84 3.40
N VAL A 149 -8.29 -6.66 2.95
CA VAL A 149 -7.25 -5.93 3.66
C VAL A 149 -7.07 -4.57 2.99
N CYS A 150 -7.16 -3.50 3.78
CA CYS A 150 -6.83 -2.15 3.36
C CYS A 150 -5.45 -1.79 3.90
N SER A 151 -4.42 -1.85 3.05
CA SER A 151 -3.06 -1.43 3.39
C SER A 151 -2.77 0.04 3.18
N THR A 152 -3.70 0.80 2.59
CA THR A 152 -3.60 2.26 2.43
C THR A 152 -4.22 2.97 3.63
N SER A 153 -4.23 4.31 3.62
CA SER A 153 -5.18 5.09 4.44
C SER A 153 -6.58 4.45 4.39
N PRO A 154 -7.26 4.31 5.55
CA PRO A 154 -8.53 3.60 5.64
C PRO A 154 -9.68 4.32 4.93
N LEU A 155 -9.50 5.58 4.52
CA LEU A 155 -10.53 6.39 3.86
C LEU A 155 -11.09 5.75 2.58
N ILE A 156 -10.27 5.04 1.79
CA ILE A 156 -10.77 4.36 0.57
C ILE A 156 -11.67 3.18 0.88
N ALA A 157 -11.40 2.45 1.97
CA ALA A 157 -12.14 1.26 2.36
C ALA A 157 -13.41 1.63 3.16
N ILE A 158 -13.35 2.66 4.01
CA ILE A 158 -14.52 3.15 4.76
C ILE A 158 -15.45 3.96 3.86
N ASP A 159 -14.89 4.85 3.04
CA ASP A 159 -15.57 5.67 2.03
C ASP A 159 -16.95 6.19 2.48
N ASP A 160 -17.00 6.92 3.60
CA ASP A 160 -18.23 7.45 4.18
C ASP A 160 -18.28 8.98 4.03
N ASP A 161 -19.48 9.56 3.94
CA ASP A 161 -19.67 11.01 3.78
C ASP A 161 -19.34 11.80 5.06
N ARG A 162 -19.30 11.12 6.21
CA ARG A 162 -18.86 11.69 7.50
C ARG A 162 -17.36 11.91 7.57
N LEU A 163 -16.58 11.29 6.68
CA LEU A 163 -15.13 11.40 6.61
C LEU A 163 -14.70 12.18 5.36
N PRO A 164 -13.50 12.76 5.32
CA PRO A 164 -12.96 13.35 4.10
C PRO A 164 -12.82 12.31 2.97
N PRO A 165 -13.00 12.73 1.71
CA PRO A 165 -12.73 11.86 0.56
C PRO A 165 -11.25 11.44 0.50
N PHE A 166 -11.01 10.18 0.15
CA PHE A 166 -9.69 9.60 -0.04
C PHE A 166 -8.82 10.38 -1.04
N ALA A 167 -7.52 10.40 -0.78
CA ALA A 167 -6.43 10.90 -1.61
C ALA A 167 -6.33 12.42 -1.76
N LEU A 168 -6.99 13.18 -0.89
CA LEU A 168 -7.06 14.64 -0.99
C LEU A 168 -6.40 15.37 0.17
N GLY A 169 -6.04 14.69 1.25
CA GLY A 169 -5.35 15.31 2.39
C GLY A 169 -6.16 16.42 3.05
N LEU A 170 -7.49 16.26 3.09
CA LEU A 170 -8.38 17.28 3.68
C LEU A 170 -8.49 17.08 5.20
N PRO A 171 -8.54 18.17 5.99
CA PRO A 171 -8.80 18.10 7.43
C PRO A 171 -10.16 17.47 7.74
N LEU A 172 -10.28 16.83 8.90
CA LEU A 172 -11.54 16.21 9.36
C LEU A 172 -12.66 17.23 9.57
N GLU A 173 -12.30 18.45 9.93
CA GLU A 173 -13.22 19.51 10.31
C GLU A 173 -13.79 20.26 9.09
N ASP A 174 -13.12 20.20 7.93
CA ASP A 174 -13.52 20.93 6.72
C ASP A 174 -14.54 20.14 5.88
N LYS A 175 -15.75 20.03 6.43
CA LYS A 175 -16.88 19.34 5.78
C LYS A 175 -17.29 19.99 4.46
N ARG A 176 -17.24 21.32 4.38
CA ARG A 176 -17.64 22.06 3.18
C ARG A 176 -16.71 21.76 2.02
N GLU A 177 -15.39 21.81 2.24
CA GLU A 177 -14.44 21.46 1.19
C GLU A 177 -14.50 19.96 0.88
N SER A 178 -14.70 19.09 1.88
CA SER A 178 -14.90 17.65 1.67
C SER A 178 -16.08 17.33 0.75
N GLU A 179 -17.25 17.95 0.97
CA GLU A 179 -18.43 17.77 0.11
C GLU A 179 -18.19 18.28 -1.32
N LYS A 180 -17.54 19.44 -1.46
CA LYS A 180 -17.19 20.01 -2.76
C LYS A 180 -16.25 19.09 -3.54
N GLN A 181 -15.20 18.60 -2.90
CA GLN A 181 -14.21 17.75 -3.56
C GLN A 181 -14.74 16.35 -3.83
N ARG A 182 -15.67 15.83 -3.00
CA ARG A 182 -16.38 14.57 -3.28
C ARG A 182 -17.16 14.61 -4.59
N LYS A 183 -17.82 15.74 -4.90
CA LYS A 183 -18.51 15.91 -6.19
C LYS A 183 -17.55 15.81 -7.37
N VAL A 184 -16.35 16.39 -7.26
CA VAL A 184 -15.32 16.26 -8.29
C VAL A 184 -14.83 14.82 -8.39
N LEU A 185 -14.63 14.15 -7.26
CA LEU A 185 -14.17 12.75 -7.21
C LEU A 185 -15.17 11.79 -7.87
N ILE A 186 -16.48 12.06 -7.77
CA ILE A 186 -17.54 11.27 -8.40
C ILE A 186 -17.37 11.27 -9.93
N GLU A 187 -16.97 12.38 -10.55
CA GLU A 187 -16.75 12.44 -12.01
C GLU A 187 -15.65 11.47 -12.48
N TYR A 188 -14.64 11.21 -11.65
CA TYR A 188 -13.61 10.22 -11.93
C TYR A 188 -14.03 8.79 -11.55
N ARG A 189 -14.79 8.62 -10.46
CA ARG A 189 -15.25 7.30 -9.97
C ARG A 189 -16.35 6.70 -10.84
N LYS A 190 -17.31 7.51 -11.31
CA LYS A 190 -18.49 7.07 -12.06
C LYS A 190 -18.17 6.19 -13.28
N PRO A 191 -17.27 6.57 -14.20
CA PRO A 191 -16.96 5.71 -15.36
C PRO A 191 -16.36 4.37 -14.94
N LEU A 192 -15.44 4.36 -13.96
CA LEU A 192 -14.87 3.10 -13.45
C LEU A 192 -15.91 2.25 -12.73
N TRP A 193 -16.77 2.87 -11.91
CA TRP A 193 -17.84 2.19 -11.20
C TRP A 193 -18.82 1.51 -12.18
N LEU A 194 -19.21 2.17 -13.27
CA LEU A 194 -20.03 1.58 -14.33
C LEU A 194 -19.32 0.40 -15.01
N GLU A 195 -18.04 0.53 -15.33
CA GLU A 195 -17.24 -0.52 -15.95
C GLU A 195 -17.12 -1.76 -15.04
N ILE A 196 -16.77 -1.53 -13.76
CA ILE A 196 -16.63 -2.59 -12.76
C ILE A 196 -17.97 -3.30 -12.56
N ASN A 197 -19.07 -2.56 -12.37
CA ASN A 197 -20.38 -3.18 -12.13
C ASN A 197 -20.90 -3.96 -13.34
N LYS A 198 -20.64 -3.49 -14.56
CA LYS A 198 -20.94 -4.26 -15.77
C LYS A 198 -20.21 -5.62 -15.75
N LYS A 199 -18.93 -5.63 -15.37
CA LYS A 199 -18.16 -6.87 -15.24
C LYS A 199 -18.63 -7.77 -14.11
N LEU A 200 -18.99 -7.21 -12.96
CA LEU A 200 -19.57 -7.98 -11.87
C LEU A 200 -20.89 -8.63 -12.29
N GLU A 201 -21.75 -7.92 -13.03
CA GLU A 201 -23.00 -8.46 -13.59
C GLU A 201 -22.74 -9.61 -14.58
N GLU A 202 -21.77 -9.47 -15.50
CA GLU A 202 -21.37 -10.53 -16.43
C GLU A 202 -20.99 -11.84 -15.70
N TYR A 203 -20.44 -11.75 -14.48
CA TYR A 203 -20.05 -12.88 -13.64
C TYR A 203 -21.09 -13.26 -12.57
N ASN A 204 -22.30 -12.69 -12.59
CA ASN A 204 -23.35 -12.88 -11.57
C ASN A 204 -22.89 -12.57 -10.14
N LEU A 205 -22.05 -11.55 -9.98
CA LEU A 205 -21.54 -11.08 -8.70
C LEU A 205 -22.31 -9.85 -8.19
N PRO A 206 -22.36 -9.62 -6.87
CA PRO A 206 -23.02 -8.45 -6.31
C PRO A 206 -22.42 -7.13 -6.82
N ALA A 207 -23.28 -6.18 -7.19
CA ALA A 207 -22.85 -4.84 -7.58
C ALA A 207 -22.20 -4.08 -6.41
N LEU A 208 -21.27 -3.20 -6.74
CA LEU A 208 -20.72 -2.20 -5.83
C LEU A 208 -21.75 -1.13 -5.49
N ARG A 209 -21.75 -0.68 -4.22
CA ARG A 209 -22.45 0.55 -3.81
C ARG A 209 -22.03 1.70 -4.74
N GLU A 210 -22.97 2.62 -5.00
CA GLU A 210 -22.77 3.73 -5.92
C GLU A 210 -21.43 4.46 -5.69
N TYR A 211 -20.67 4.63 -6.78
CA TYR A 211 -19.34 5.28 -6.85
C TYR A 211 -18.22 4.65 -6.02
N ARG A 212 -18.44 3.53 -5.33
CA ARG A 212 -17.34 2.80 -4.70
C ARG A 212 -16.50 2.08 -5.75
N LEU A 213 -15.26 1.82 -5.38
CA LEU A 213 -14.34 1.02 -6.19
C LEU A 213 -14.08 -0.36 -5.56
N GLN A 214 -14.63 -0.66 -4.37
CA GLN A 214 -14.42 -1.93 -3.66
C GLN A 214 -15.69 -2.40 -2.96
N HIS A 215 -15.83 -3.71 -2.79
CA HIS A 215 -16.80 -4.30 -1.87
C HIS A 215 -16.35 -4.12 -0.42
N VAL A 216 -17.33 -4.10 0.48
CA VAL A 216 -17.08 -4.40 1.90
C VAL A 216 -17.47 -5.85 2.08
N SER A 217 -16.55 -6.67 2.58
CA SER A 217 -16.81 -8.08 2.86
C SER A 217 -17.84 -8.18 3.97
N THR A 218 -18.78 -9.12 3.82
CA THR A 218 -19.69 -9.51 4.90
C THR A 218 -19.06 -10.48 5.89
N ASN A 219 -17.84 -10.98 5.61
CA ASN A 219 -17.08 -11.84 6.51
C ASN A 219 -16.16 -11.04 7.41
N LEU A 220 -15.18 -10.35 6.84
CA LEU A 220 -14.22 -9.53 7.58
C LEU A 220 -13.51 -8.52 6.67
N ASN A 221 -13.30 -7.32 7.20
CA ASN A 221 -12.53 -6.25 6.61
C ASN A 221 -11.45 -5.83 7.60
N VAL A 222 -10.21 -5.74 7.14
CA VAL A 222 -9.07 -5.42 7.98
C VAL A 222 -8.47 -4.11 7.49
N TYR A 223 -8.42 -3.08 8.32
CA TYR A 223 -7.60 -1.90 8.04
C TYR A 223 -6.27 -2.03 8.79
N VAL A 224 -5.17 -1.68 8.12
CA VAL A 224 -3.85 -1.62 8.74
C VAL A 224 -3.50 -0.15 8.96
N TYR A 225 -3.83 0.35 10.15
CA TYR A 225 -3.67 1.75 10.52
C TYR A 225 -3.58 1.93 12.04
N PRO A 226 -2.69 2.78 12.58
CA PRO A 226 -2.48 2.90 14.02
C PRO A 226 -3.73 3.37 14.74
N LYS A 227 -4.13 2.66 15.79
CA LYS A 227 -5.33 2.94 16.58
C LYS A 227 -5.48 4.41 16.99
N PRO A 228 -4.45 5.10 17.52
CA PRO A 228 -4.59 6.51 17.90
C PRO A 228 -5.04 7.42 16.74
N LEU A 229 -4.60 7.13 15.51
CA LEU A 229 -5.00 7.91 14.33
C LEU A 229 -6.35 7.45 13.79
N MET A 230 -6.63 6.15 13.87
CA MET A 230 -7.91 5.58 13.46
C MET A 230 -9.07 6.04 14.36
N ASP A 231 -8.83 6.23 15.66
CA ASP A 231 -9.84 6.66 16.62
C ASP A 231 -10.49 8.00 16.22
N ASP A 232 -9.76 8.91 15.56
CA ASP A 232 -10.35 10.13 15.03
C ASP A 232 -11.37 9.87 13.91
N TYR A 233 -11.11 8.90 13.04
CA TYR A 233 -12.08 8.47 12.02
C TYR A 233 -13.27 7.76 12.66
N LEU A 234 -13.02 6.85 13.62
CA LEU A 234 -14.08 6.08 14.29
C LEU A 234 -15.01 6.94 15.14
N ARG A 235 -14.52 8.06 15.69
CA ARG A 235 -15.37 9.04 16.38
C ARG A 235 -16.43 9.66 15.46
N LEU A 236 -16.11 9.85 14.19
CA LEU A 236 -17.02 10.42 13.19
C LEU A 236 -17.83 9.33 12.46
N CYS A 237 -17.21 8.17 12.25
CA CYS A 237 -17.76 7.06 11.49
C CYS A 237 -17.47 5.72 12.20
N PRO A 238 -18.28 5.35 13.21
CA PRO A 238 -18.19 4.02 13.82
C PRO A 238 -18.40 2.94 12.76
N LEU A 239 -17.58 1.88 12.82
CA LEU A 239 -17.65 0.72 11.93
C LEU A 239 -18.33 -0.45 12.65
N GLY A 240 -18.94 -1.35 11.89
CA GLY A 240 -19.60 -2.54 12.43
C GLY A 240 -18.61 -3.67 12.77
N ASP A 241 -19.15 -4.77 13.29
CA ASP A 241 -18.38 -5.96 13.73
C ASP A 241 -17.66 -6.66 12.58
N GLU A 242 -18.00 -6.35 11.32
CA GLU A 242 -17.30 -6.83 10.13
C GLU A 242 -15.93 -6.17 9.93
N TRP A 243 -15.53 -5.23 10.78
CA TRP A 243 -14.24 -4.54 10.70
C TRP A 243 -13.31 -4.91 11.86
N PHE A 244 -12.04 -5.14 11.53
CA PHE A 244 -10.98 -5.38 12.49
C PHE A 244 -9.78 -4.48 12.21
N GLY A 245 -9.26 -3.84 13.26
CA GLY A 245 -8.11 -2.95 13.17
C GLY A 245 -6.81 -3.66 13.50
N LEU A 246 -5.84 -3.56 12.60
CA LEU A 246 -4.43 -3.86 12.87
C LEU A 246 -3.65 -2.55 12.97
N ASP A 247 -2.98 -2.32 14.10
CA ASP A 247 -2.14 -1.11 14.27
C ASP A 247 -1.00 -1.07 13.24
N HIS A 248 -0.47 -2.24 12.89
CA HIS A 248 0.57 -2.43 11.89
C HIS A 248 0.60 -3.88 11.39
N SER A 249 1.29 -4.11 10.27
CA SER A 249 1.64 -5.45 9.76
C SER A 249 3.16 -5.65 9.68
N ILE A 250 3.92 -4.97 10.55
CA ILE A 250 5.38 -5.06 10.66
C ILE A 250 5.79 -6.51 10.97
N ARG A 251 6.84 -6.97 10.31
CA ARG A 251 7.44 -8.29 10.54
C ARG A 251 8.81 -8.16 11.20
N PRO A 252 9.24 -9.15 11.99
CA PRO A 252 10.64 -9.33 12.32
C PRO A 252 11.47 -9.40 11.03
N SER A 253 12.59 -8.68 10.99
CA SER A 253 13.55 -8.75 9.89
C SER A 253 14.87 -9.33 10.40
N GLU A 254 15.36 -10.37 9.73
CA GLU A 254 16.69 -10.95 9.98
C GLU A 254 17.82 -10.15 9.33
N GLU A 255 17.47 -9.13 8.54
CA GLU A 255 18.45 -8.26 7.90
C GLU A 255 19.26 -7.52 8.97
N LYS A 256 20.56 -7.39 8.73
CA LYS A 256 21.46 -6.64 9.61
C LYS A 256 21.81 -5.32 8.94
N PHE A 257 21.81 -4.25 9.73
CA PHE A 257 22.26 -2.95 9.29
C PHE A 257 23.32 -2.41 10.23
N GLN A 258 24.42 -1.91 9.66
CA GLN A 258 25.42 -1.15 10.37
C GLN A 258 25.70 0.12 9.59
N LEU A 259 25.76 1.24 10.31
CA LEU A 259 26.21 2.50 9.73
C LEU A 259 27.66 2.37 9.25
N PRO A 260 28.03 3.03 8.15
CA PRO A 260 29.43 3.10 7.75
C PRO A 260 30.30 3.66 8.90
N PRO A 261 31.50 3.12 9.12
CA PRO A 261 32.40 3.62 10.15
C PRO A 261 32.65 5.12 10.00
N ASN A 262 32.62 5.87 11.10
CA ASN A 262 32.83 7.32 11.13
C ASN A 262 31.85 8.15 10.27
N PHE A 263 30.70 7.58 9.88
CA PHE A 263 29.72 8.32 9.07
C PHE A 263 29.12 9.52 9.83
N LYS A 264 28.92 9.37 11.14
CA LYS A 264 28.28 10.34 12.02
C LYS A 264 29.22 10.70 13.18
N ASN A 265 29.41 12.00 13.39
CA ASN A 265 30.15 12.55 14.53
C ASN A 265 29.23 12.78 15.74
N GLU A 266 29.83 12.96 16.91
CA GLU A 266 29.11 13.33 18.13
C GLU A 266 28.37 14.67 17.95
N GLY A 267 27.11 14.73 18.39
CA GLY A 267 26.25 15.91 18.24
C GLY A 267 25.55 16.06 16.88
N GLU A 268 25.95 15.33 15.84
CA GLU A 268 25.19 15.25 14.60
C GLU A 268 23.89 14.44 14.82
N LYS A 269 22.88 14.71 13.98
CA LYS A 269 21.64 13.93 13.91
C LYS A 269 21.66 13.07 12.66
N LEU A 270 20.91 11.98 12.68
CA LEU A 270 20.79 11.05 11.57
C LEU A 270 19.39 11.14 10.97
N ILE A 271 19.31 11.40 9.67
CA ILE A 271 18.07 11.55 8.93
C ILE A 271 17.94 10.39 7.96
N TYR A 272 16.77 9.77 7.89
CA TYR A 272 16.47 8.78 6.86
C TYR A 272 15.62 9.42 5.76
N LEU A 273 16.11 9.39 4.52
CA LEU A 273 15.44 9.92 3.34
C LEU A 273 14.94 8.76 2.46
N SER A 274 13.63 8.52 2.49
CA SER A 274 12.92 7.50 1.72
C SER A 274 11.87 8.16 0.82
N LEU A 275 12.37 8.77 -0.26
CA LEU A 275 11.55 9.53 -1.20
C LEU A 275 11.87 9.15 -2.64
N VAL A 276 10.88 9.30 -3.51
CA VAL A 276 11.00 9.10 -4.95
C VAL A 276 10.61 10.40 -5.67
N GLY A 277 11.28 10.72 -6.77
CA GLY A 277 11.10 11.97 -7.52
C GLY A 277 11.93 13.17 -7.02
N LEU A 278 12.41 14.02 -7.95
CA LEU A 278 13.18 15.26 -7.67
C LEU A 278 14.48 15.10 -6.84
N MET A 279 15.06 13.89 -6.79
CA MET A 279 16.21 13.57 -5.94
C MET A 279 17.41 14.48 -6.15
N SER A 280 17.78 14.84 -7.38
CA SER A 280 18.94 15.70 -7.64
C SER A 280 18.79 17.09 -7.01
N ARG A 281 17.58 17.66 -6.96
CA ARG A 281 17.31 18.95 -6.31
C ARG A 281 17.32 18.80 -4.79
N LEU A 282 16.69 17.74 -4.28
CA LEU A 282 16.60 17.50 -2.85
C LEU A 282 17.98 17.21 -2.25
N VAL A 283 18.81 16.40 -2.91
CA VAL A 283 20.19 16.15 -2.52
C VAL A 283 21.01 17.43 -2.48
N LYS A 284 20.95 18.28 -3.52
CA LYS A 284 21.64 19.58 -3.53
C LYS A 284 21.21 20.51 -2.39
N PHE A 285 19.92 20.50 -2.04
CA PHE A 285 19.40 21.29 -0.94
C PHE A 285 19.88 20.75 0.41
N LEU A 286 19.74 19.43 0.63
CA LEU A 286 20.11 18.74 1.86
C LEU A 286 21.63 18.60 2.06
N ALA A 287 22.44 18.80 1.01
CA ALA A 287 23.90 18.90 1.12
C ALA A 287 24.36 20.04 2.04
N LYS A 288 23.52 21.07 2.22
CA LYS A 288 23.77 22.20 3.12
C LYS A 288 23.38 21.90 4.58
N CYS A 289 22.79 20.73 4.84
CA CYS A 289 22.39 20.32 6.19
C CYS A 289 23.62 19.87 6.98
N LYS A 290 23.75 20.34 8.23
CA LYS A 290 24.81 19.91 9.16
C LYS A 290 24.67 18.46 9.66
N HIS A 291 23.64 17.74 9.23
CA HIS A 291 23.30 16.41 9.69
C HIS A 291 23.60 15.36 8.64
N LYS A 292 23.71 14.11 9.09
CA LYS A 292 24.00 12.97 8.23
C LYS A 292 22.73 12.33 7.73
N ILE A 293 22.74 11.88 6.49
CA ILE A 293 21.52 11.45 5.80
C ILE A 293 21.74 10.08 5.16
N ILE A 294 20.93 9.11 5.56
CA ILE A 294 20.81 7.82 4.88
C ILE A 294 19.78 7.98 3.76
N VAL A 295 20.15 7.68 2.53
CA VAL A 295 19.30 7.89 1.35
C VAL A 295 18.96 6.56 0.69
N VAL A 296 17.66 6.27 0.55
CA VAL A 296 17.20 5.22 -0.37
C VAL A 296 17.25 5.78 -1.78
N THR A 297 18.23 5.35 -2.58
CA THR A 297 18.48 5.99 -3.88
C THR A 297 17.59 5.46 -5.01
N GLY A 298 16.98 4.29 -4.81
CA GLY A 298 16.08 3.64 -5.75
C GLY A 298 16.74 3.26 -7.09
N GLN A 299 15.91 2.94 -8.08
CA GLN A 299 16.37 2.48 -9.41
C GLN A 299 17.17 3.53 -10.19
N ASN A 300 17.02 4.82 -9.85
CA ASN A 300 17.66 5.93 -10.54
C ASN A 300 18.92 6.45 -9.84
N HIS A 301 19.51 5.64 -8.95
CA HIS A 301 20.73 6.01 -8.22
C HIS A 301 21.90 6.45 -9.11
N ALA A 302 21.95 6.00 -10.38
CA ALA A 302 22.97 6.40 -11.34
C ALA A 302 22.77 7.81 -11.93
N LYS A 303 21.64 8.47 -11.70
CA LYS A 303 21.29 9.78 -12.30
C LYS A 303 21.71 10.98 -11.46
N TYR A 304 22.22 10.77 -10.24
CA TYR A 304 22.64 11.84 -9.35
C TYR A 304 23.68 11.33 -8.35
N GLU A 305 24.51 12.24 -7.86
CA GLU A 305 25.52 11.95 -6.85
C GLU A 305 25.02 12.38 -5.48
N LEU A 306 25.37 11.59 -4.46
CA LEU A 306 25.13 11.91 -3.06
C LEU A 306 26.21 12.88 -2.56
N ALA A 307 25.83 13.85 -1.73
CA ALA A 307 26.77 14.78 -1.10
C ALA A 307 27.57 14.09 0.03
N GLU A 308 28.66 14.72 0.48
CA GLU A 308 29.56 14.15 1.51
C GLU A 308 28.86 13.84 2.84
N ASN A 309 27.77 14.55 3.18
CA ASN A 309 26.97 14.29 4.38
C ASN A 309 25.94 13.16 4.20
N MET A 310 25.95 12.48 3.05
CA MET A 310 24.98 11.47 2.69
C MET A 310 25.65 10.12 2.40
N TRP A 311 24.92 9.06 2.72
CA TRP A 311 25.27 7.70 2.33
C TRP A 311 23.99 6.99 1.90
N GLY A 312 24.04 6.11 0.92
CA GLY A 312 22.83 5.49 0.41
C GLY A 312 23.06 4.34 -0.52
N ALA A 313 22.00 3.56 -0.71
CA ALA A 313 21.96 2.42 -1.62
C ALA A 313 20.58 2.33 -2.28
N PRO A 314 20.45 1.63 -3.43
CA PRO A 314 19.18 1.50 -4.13
C PRO A 314 18.07 0.86 -3.27
N PHE A 315 18.46 -0.06 -2.38
CA PHE A 315 17.60 -0.74 -1.43
C PHE A 315 18.27 -0.75 -0.06
N LEU A 316 17.50 -0.53 1.01
CA LEU A 316 17.98 -0.45 2.38
C LEU A 316 17.02 -1.15 3.36
N PRO A 317 17.55 -1.77 4.43
CA PRO A 317 16.76 -2.45 5.46
C PRO A 317 16.04 -1.43 6.37
N GLN A 318 14.94 -0.84 5.89
CA GLN A 318 14.24 0.27 6.55
C GLN A 318 13.95 0.01 8.04
N LEU A 319 13.42 -1.17 8.38
CA LEU A 319 13.09 -1.55 9.76
C LEU A 319 14.31 -1.57 10.71
N GLN A 320 15.52 -1.80 10.18
CA GLN A 320 16.76 -1.79 10.96
C GLN A 320 17.35 -0.37 11.07
N ILE A 321 17.05 0.49 10.10
CA ILE A 321 17.51 1.88 10.06
C ILE A 321 16.63 2.76 10.95
N LEU A 322 15.32 2.56 10.92
CA LEU A 322 14.37 3.42 11.62
C LEU A 322 14.69 3.58 13.10
N PRO A 323 15.03 2.55 13.90
CA PRO A 323 15.42 2.74 15.31
C PRO A 323 16.58 3.73 15.53
N LEU A 324 17.51 3.80 14.57
CA LEU A 324 18.77 4.54 14.67
C LEU A 324 18.64 6.03 14.33
N VAL A 325 17.61 6.41 13.58
CA VAL A 325 17.47 7.78 13.06
C VAL A 325 16.71 8.69 14.01
N ASP A 326 16.95 9.99 13.85
CA ASP A 326 16.33 11.08 14.60
C ASP A 326 15.13 11.69 13.83
N LEU A 327 15.07 11.52 12.50
CA LEU A 327 14.05 12.09 11.62
C LEU A 327 13.87 11.22 10.37
N VAL A 328 12.64 11.11 9.89
CA VAL A 328 12.33 10.48 8.59
C VAL A 328 11.78 11.53 7.62
N ILE A 329 12.38 11.62 6.43
CA ILE A 329 11.85 12.36 5.30
C ILE A 329 11.27 11.34 4.32
N THR A 330 9.96 11.39 4.09
CA THR A 330 9.25 10.36 3.33
C THR A 330 8.21 10.97 2.40
N HIS A 331 7.78 10.20 1.42
CA HIS A 331 6.63 10.51 0.59
C HIS A 331 5.29 10.19 1.29
N GLY A 332 5.30 9.48 2.44
CA GLY A 332 4.10 9.22 3.23
C GLY A 332 3.28 8.02 2.80
N GLY A 333 3.86 7.08 2.04
CA GLY A 333 3.20 5.79 1.78
C GLY A 333 2.92 5.05 3.10
N ASN A 334 1.76 4.41 3.22
CA ASN A 334 1.24 3.92 4.50
C ASN A 334 2.23 3.06 5.30
N ASN A 335 2.97 2.15 4.66
CA ASN A 335 3.93 1.30 5.39
C ASN A 335 5.04 2.12 6.06
N THR A 336 5.72 3.02 5.33
CA THR A 336 6.77 3.88 5.90
C THR A 336 6.19 4.82 6.96
N PHE A 337 4.96 5.31 6.77
CA PHE A 337 4.26 6.14 7.74
C PHE A 337 4.05 5.38 9.05
N ILE A 338 3.46 4.17 8.99
CA ILE A 338 3.21 3.30 10.15
C ILE A 338 4.50 2.88 10.82
N GLU A 339 5.51 2.44 10.05
CA GLU A 339 6.80 2.03 10.60
C GLU A 339 7.52 3.18 11.33
N SER A 340 7.44 4.40 10.78
CA SER A 340 8.02 5.57 11.44
C SER A 340 7.31 5.89 12.75
N LEU A 341 5.98 5.81 12.79
CA LEU A 341 5.19 5.98 14.02
C LEU A 341 5.49 4.88 15.05
N TYR A 342 5.59 3.63 14.61
CA TYR A 342 5.92 2.48 15.45
C TYR A 342 7.25 2.67 16.20
N PHE A 343 8.27 3.21 15.52
CA PHE A 343 9.56 3.54 16.14
C PHE A 343 9.62 4.95 16.76
N GLY A 344 8.49 5.66 16.85
CA GLY A 344 8.36 6.97 17.48
C GLY A 344 9.18 8.06 16.78
N LYS A 345 9.31 8.00 15.44
CA LYS A 345 10.14 8.92 14.67
C LYS A 345 9.31 10.09 14.11
N PRO A 346 9.76 11.34 14.29
CA PRO A 346 9.14 12.47 13.63
C PRO A 346 9.33 12.35 12.11
N MET A 347 8.39 12.91 11.36
CA MET A 347 8.38 12.84 9.91
C MET A 347 8.29 14.23 9.26
N ILE A 348 8.95 14.38 8.11
CA ILE A 348 8.62 15.40 7.12
C ILE A 348 8.07 14.65 5.90
N ILE A 349 6.81 14.92 5.55
CA ILE A 349 6.09 14.18 4.51
C ILE A 349 5.90 15.07 3.27
N PHE A 350 6.34 14.57 2.12
CA PHE A 350 6.15 15.18 0.81
C PHE A 350 5.23 14.28 -0.03
N PRO A 351 3.91 14.40 0.11
CA PRO A 351 2.97 13.47 -0.50
C PRO A 351 2.93 13.62 -2.02
N LEU A 352 2.94 12.48 -2.70
CA LEU A 352 2.92 12.40 -4.16
C LEU A 352 1.50 12.20 -4.67
N LEU A 353 0.90 11.04 -4.35
CA LEU A 353 -0.38 10.57 -4.87
C LEU A 353 -1.02 9.53 -3.94
N ALA A 354 -2.24 9.10 -4.26
CA ALA A 354 -3.00 8.08 -3.54
C ALA A 354 -3.22 8.49 -2.08
N ASP A 355 -2.98 7.60 -1.12
CA ASP A 355 -3.23 7.80 0.31
C ASP A 355 -2.24 8.73 1.02
N GLN A 356 -1.13 9.06 0.34
CA GLN A 356 -0.03 9.83 0.92
C GLN A 356 -0.43 11.22 1.43
N PRO A 357 -1.26 12.01 0.72
CA PRO A 357 -1.75 13.28 1.24
C PRO A 357 -2.61 13.11 2.50
N ASP A 358 -3.39 12.03 2.58
CA ASP A 358 -4.20 11.74 3.76
C ASP A 358 -3.29 11.45 4.94
N ASN A 359 -2.28 10.59 4.76
CA ASN A 359 -1.29 10.32 5.81
C ASN A 359 -0.53 11.59 6.23
N ALA A 360 -0.16 12.45 5.28
CA ALA A 360 0.49 13.72 5.56
C ALA A 360 -0.38 14.67 6.42
N GLN A 361 -1.69 14.70 6.19
CA GLN A 361 -2.63 15.51 6.97
C GLN A 361 -2.87 14.95 8.39
N ARG A 362 -2.53 13.68 8.63
CA ARG A 362 -2.71 12.98 9.91
C ARG A 362 -1.44 12.88 10.75
N ALA A 363 -0.28 13.14 10.16
CA ALA A 363 1.04 13.16 10.79
C ALA A 363 1.23 14.41 11.66
#